data_AF-A0A9J8DKG9-F1
#
_entry.id   AF-A0A9J8DKG9-F1
#
_cell.length_a   1.000
_cell.length_b   1.000
_cell.length_c   1.000
_cell.angle_alpha   90.00
_cell.angle_beta   90.00
_cell.angle_gamma   90.00
#
_symmetry.space_group_name_H-M   'P 1'
#
loop_
_entity.id
_entity.type
_entity.pdbx_description
1 polymer ?
#
loop_
_entity_poly.entity_id
_entity_poly.type
_entity_poly.pdbx_seq_one_letter_code
_entity_poly.pdbx_strand_id
1 'polypeptide(L)'
;MTIEEVREYERATQEATNKKLGTFPPAISISETPLPACARSGPSSAPSTPLSTEAPDFLSVPKDRPRKKSAPETLTLPDPARRDSAFRLPSLFSWGPSTPQPE
;
A
#
# COMPACT_ATOMS: atom_id res chain seq x y z
N MET A 1 7.40 -21.37 -13.62
CA MET A 1 6.18 -21.15 -12.83
C MET A 1 5.45 -19.97 -13.42
N THR A 2 4.32 -20.21 -14.07
CA THR A 2 3.44 -19.17 -14.61
C THR A 2 2.44 -18.73 -13.53
N ILE A 3 1.81 -17.57 -13.70
CA ILE A 3 0.78 -17.11 -12.76
C ILE A 3 -0.41 -18.07 -12.70
N GLU A 4 -0.68 -18.80 -13.78
CA GLU A 4 -1.79 -19.75 -13.86
C GLU A 4 -1.47 -21.04 -13.11
N GLU A 5 -0.23 -21.54 -13.23
CA GLU A 5 0.26 -22.69 -12.45
C GLU A 5 0.20 -22.42 -10.93
N VAL A 6 0.49 -21.18 -10.49
CA VAL A 6 0.36 -20.78 -9.08
C VAL A 6 -1.09 -20.89 -8.62
N ARG A 7 -2.03 -20.32 -9.40
CA ARG A 7 -3.46 -20.33 -9.08
C ARG A 7 -4.03 -21.74 -9.02
N GLU A 8 -3.63 -22.60 -9.96
CA GLU A 8 -4.06 -23.99 -9.99
C GLU A 8 -3.55 -24.76 -8.77
N TYR A 9 -2.29 -24.58 -8.39
CA TYR A 9 -1.73 -25.19 -7.20
C TYR A 9 -2.46 -24.78 -5.91
N GLU A 10 -2.74 -23.49 -5.76
CA GLU A 10 -3.51 -22.98 -4.61
C GLU A 10 -4.92 -23.57 -4.56
N ARG A 11 -5.62 -23.63 -5.70
CA ARG A 11 -6.94 -24.26 -5.81
C ARG A 11 -6.88 -25.74 -5.46
N ALA A 12 -5.95 -26.50 -6.05
CA ALA A 12 -5.81 -27.93 -5.82
C ALA A 12 -5.52 -28.25 -4.35
N THR A 13 -4.72 -27.41 -3.69
CA THR A 13 -4.45 -27.52 -2.26
C THR A 13 -5.72 -27.33 -1.44
N GLN A 14 -6.51 -26.29 -1.73
CA GLN A 14 -7.78 -26.07 -1.03
C GLN A 14 -8.79 -27.20 -1.27
N GLU A 15 -8.92 -27.68 -2.51
CA GLU A 15 -9.83 -28.78 -2.85
C GLU A 15 -9.44 -30.08 -2.13
N ALA A 16 -8.14 -30.38 -2.04
CA ALA A 16 -7.64 -31.52 -1.29
C ALA A 16 -7.96 -31.40 0.21
N THR A 17 -7.81 -30.22 0.81
CA THR A 17 -8.21 -29.96 2.20
C THR A 17 -9.71 -30.13 2.40
N ASN A 18 -10.53 -29.58 1.51
CA ASN A 18 -11.99 -29.68 1.58
C ASN A 18 -12.47 -31.13 1.46
N LYS A 19 -11.81 -31.95 0.63
CA LYS A 19 -12.10 -33.39 0.54
C LYS A 19 -11.79 -34.15 1.83
N LYS A 20 -10.76 -33.72 2.58
CA LYS A 20 -10.31 -34.37 3.82
C LYS A 20 -11.13 -33.94 5.05
N LEU A 21 -11.48 -32.66 5.15
CA LEU A 21 -12.11 -32.07 6.34
C LEU A 21 -13.59 -31.72 6.14
N GLY A 22 -14.09 -31.79 4.89
CA GLY A 22 -15.36 -31.20 4.50
C GLY A 22 -15.23 -29.71 4.21
N THR A 23 -16.22 -29.14 3.51
CA THR A 23 -16.28 -27.70 3.26
C THR A 23 -16.74 -26.98 4.53
N PHE A 24 -15.87 -26.18 5.14
CA PHE A 24 -16.24 -25.34 6.27
C PHE A 24 -16.77 -24.00 5.76
N PRO A 25 -17.97 -23.55 6.17
CA PRO A 25 -18.46 -22.23 5.76
C PRO A 25 -17.53 -21.13 6.30
N PRO A 26 -17.36 -20.01 5.57
CA PRO A 26 -16.58 -18.90 6.08
C PRO A 26 -17.15 -18.44 7.44
N ALA A 27 -16.25 -18.09 8.36
CA ALA A 27 -16.62 -17.71 9.74
C ALA A 27 -17.58 -16.52 9.80
N ILE A 28 -17.62 -15.71 8.74
CA ILE A 28 -18.61 -14.65 8.53
C ILE A 28 -19.40 -14.94 7.26
N SER A 29 -20.72 -14.94 7.38
CA SER A 29 -21.63 -14.94 6.25
C SER A 29 -22.16 -13.52 6.10
N ILE A 30 -21.93 -12.90 4.94
CA ILE A 30 -22.50 -11.59 4.62
C ILE A 30 -23.79 -11.87 3.84
N SER A 31 -24.93 -11.79 4.53
CA SER A 31 -26.21 -11.70 3.85
C SER A 31 -26.42 -10.28 3.34
N GLU A 32 -26.88 -10.15 2.10
CA GLU A 32 -27.26 -8.88 1.51
C GLU A 32 -28.60 -8.46 2.15
N THR A 33 -28.53 -7.93 3.37
CA THR A 33 -29.68 -7.26 3.97
C THR A 33 -29.81 -5.91 3.26
N PRO A 34 -30.94 -5.60 2.60
CA PRO A 34 -31.12 -4.30 1.98
C PRO A 34 -30.98 -3.25 3.08
N LEU A 35 -29.95 -2.41 2.96
CA LEU A 35 -29.77 -1.30 3.88
C LEU A 35 -31.04 -0.46 3.84
N PRO A 36 -31.65 -0.10 4.99
CA PRO A 36 -32.81 0.76 5.01
C PRO A 36 -32.46 2.03 4.25
N ALA A 37 -33.33 2.42 3.29
CA ALA A 37 -33.15 3.64 2.52
C ALA A 37 -32.82 4.77 3.49
N CYS A 38 -31.67 5.40 3.30
CA CYS A 38 -31.21 6.51 4.12
C CYS A 38 -32.30 7.58 4.09
N ALA A 39 -33.15 7.62 5.11
CA ALA A 39 -34.06 8.73 5.30
C ALA A 39 -33.18 9.98 5.43
N ARG A 40 -33.57 11.06 4.73
CA ARG A 40 -32.85 12.34 4.63
C ARG A 40 -32.55 13.02 5.98
N SER A 41 -32.95 12.39 7.09
CA SER A 41 -32.54 12.69 8.45
C SER A 41 -32.16 11.37 9.12
N GLY A 42 -30.87 11.16 9.38
CA GLY A 42 -30.42 10.10 10.28
C GLY A 42 -30.94 10.33 11.72
N PRO A 43 -30.75 9.37 12.63
CA PRO A 43 -31.01 9.61 14.04
C PRO A 43 -30.21 10.83 14.50
N SER A 44 -30.82 11.70 15.31
CA SER A 44 -30.26 12.99 15.78
C SER A 44 -28.88 12.88 16.47
N SER A 45 -28.40 11.66 16.74
CA SER A 45 -27.12 11.35 17.37
C SER A 45 -25.95 11.23 16.42
N ALA A 46 -26.17 11.12 15.11
CA ALA A 46 -25.08 11.01 14.14
C ALA A 46 -24.70 12.39 13.59
N PRO A 47 -23.42 12.81 13.67
CA PRO A 47 -22.96 14.03 13.02
C PRO A 47 -23.17 13.88 11.51
N SER A 48 -23.88 14.83 10.91
CA SER A 48 -24.05 14.86 9.45
C SER A 48 -22.70 15.19 8.81
N THR A 49 -22.32 14.44 7.78
CA THR A 49 -21.23 14.86 6.90
C THR A 49 -21.55 16.26 6.36
N PRO A 50 -20.62 17.22 6.47
CA PRO A 50 -20.85 18.55 5.93
C PRO A 50 -21.10 18.43 4.42
N LEU A 51 -22.16 19.06 3.94
CA LEU A 51 -22.51 19.08 2.51
C LEU A 51 -21.57 19.98 1.69
N SER A 52 -20.72 20.75 2.36
CA SER A 52 -19.73 21.61 1.71
C SER A 52 -18.51 20.80 1.30
N THR A 53 -18.10 20.96 0.04
CA THR A 53 -16.83 20.47 -0.49
C THR A 53 -15.66 21.42 -0.20
N GLU A 54 -15.95 22.58 0.41
CA GLU A 54 -14.93 23.57 0.78
C GLU A 54 -14.11 23.06 1.97
N ALA A 55 -12.79 23.22 1.88
CA ALA A 55 -11.88 22.83 2.94
C ALA A 55 -12.08 23.76 4.17
N PRO A 56 -12.14 23.21 5.40
CA PRO A 56 -12.21 24.04 6.61
C PRO A 56 -11.02 25.01 6.72
N ASP A 57 -11.28 26.25 7.13
CA ASP A 57 -10.26 27.31 7.29
C ASP A 57 -9.07 26.90 8.18
N PHE A 58 -9.32 26.01 9.15
CA PHE A 58 -8.34 25.50 10.09
C PHE A 58 -7.34 24.50 9.48
N LEU A 59 -7.60 23.98 8.27
CA LEU A 59 -6.64 23.16 7.51
C LEU A 59 -5.66 24.01 6.69
N SER A 60 -5.83 25.34 6.66
CA SER A 60 -4.84 26.20 6.04
C SER A 60 -3.50 25.99 6.74
N VAL A 61 -2.50 25.55 5.98
CA VAL A 61 -1.13 25.44 6.49
C VAL A 61 -0.75 26.85 6.96
N PRO A 62 -0.27 27.03 8.21
CA PRO A 62 0.13 28.35 8.68
C PRO A 62 1.10 28.96 7.66
N LYS A 63 0.71 30.11 7.07
CA LYS A 63 1.49 30.78 6.01
C LYS A 63 2.90 31.12 6.50
N ASP A 64 3.05 31.41 7.79
CA ASP A 64 4.32 31.57 8.49
C ASP A 64 4.50 30.49 9.54
N ARG A 65 4.77 29.25 9.12
CA ARG A 65 5.59 28.40 9.98
C ARG A 65 7.02 28.94 9.87
N PRO A 66 7.64 29.45 10.96
CA PRO A 66 9.09 29.60 10.97
C PRO A 66 9.67 28.22 10.70
N ARG A 67 10.12 27.98 9.45
CA ARG A 67 10.68 26.70 9.05
C ARG A 67 11.88 26.47 9.95
N LYS A 68 11.93 25.32 10.62
CA LYS A 68 13.15 24.90 11.31
C LYS A 68 14.27 24.96 10.27
N LYS A 69 15.34 25.73 10.53
CA LYS A 69 16.54 25.82 9.66
C LYS A 69 17.29 24.48 9.51
N SER A 70 16.81 23.41 10.13
CA SER A 70 17.41 22.08 10.15
C SER A 70 16.83 21.13 9.09
N ALA A 71 15.92 21.58 8.22
CA ALA A 71 15.53 20.76 7.09
C ALA A 71 16.73 20.68 6.12
N PRO A 72 17.31 19.50 5.87
CA PRO A 72 18.36 19.37 4.86
C PRO A 72 17.80 19.85 3.52
N GLU A 73 18.62 20.55 2.72
CA GLU A 73 18.27 20.86 1.34
C GLU A 73 17.81 19.58 0.68
N THR A 74 16.54 19.58 0.26
CA THR A 74 15.86 18.44 -0.32
C THR A 74 16.74 17.81 -1.38
N LEU A 75 16.95 16.50 -1.30
CA LEU A 75 17.57 15.66 -2.32
C LEU A 75 17.04 16.08 -3.70
N THR A 76 17.78 16.97 -4.36
CA THR A 76 17.42 17.45 -5.69
C THR A 76 18.06 16.45 -6.64
N LEU A 77 17.26 15.84 -7.51
CA LEU A 77 17.80 14.99 -8.57
C LEU A 77 18.86 15.80 -9.33
N PRO A 78 20.07 15.27 -9.56
CA PRO A 78 21.09 15.99 -10.29
C PRO A 78 20.57 16.30 -11.71
N ASP A 79 20.80 17.54 -12.15
CA ASP A 79 20.43 18.00 -13.48
C ASP A 79 21.07 17.08 -14.56
N PRO A 80 20.29 16.47 -15.47
CA PRO A 80 20.82 15.59 -16.52
C PRO A 80 21.81 16.30 -17.48
N ALA A 81 21.87 17.64 -17.47
CA ALA A 81 22.86 18.42 -18.20
C ALA A 81 24.23 18.52 -17.49
N ARG A 82 24.31 18.32 -16.16
CA ARG A 82 25.57 18.27 -15.40
C ARG A 82 26.07 16.83 -15.29
N ARG A 83 26.53 16.27 -16.42
CA ARG A 83 27.07 14.90 -16.49
C ARG A 83 28.50 14.70 -15.96
N ASP A 84 29.10 15.71 -15.32
CA ASP A 84 30.54 15.66 -14.95
C ASP A 84 30.85 15.86 -13.46
N SER A 85 29.88 15.73 -12.54
CA SER A 85 30.19 15.69 -11.10
C SER A 85 30.04 14.29 -10.51
N ALA A 86 31.09 13.48 -10.73
CA ALA A 86 31.69 12.53 -9.80
C ALA A 86 30.80 12.00 -8.64
N PHE A 87 29.86 11.11 -8.96
CA PHE A 87 29.41 10.10 -8.00
C PHE A 87 30.29 8.86 -8.19
N ARG A 88 31.54 8.92 -7.69
CA ARG A 88 32.29 7.70 -7.39
C ARG A 88 31.58 7.04 -6.20
N LEU A 89 30.60 6.18 -6.49
CA LEU A 89 30.06 5.27 -5.49
C LEU A 89 31.22 4.41 -4.96
N PRO A 90 31.39 4.27 -3.64
CA PRO A 90 32.31 3.26 -3.13
C PRO A 90 31.79 1.89 -3.61
N SER A 91 32.65 1.15 -4.31
CA SER A 91 32.40 -0.23 -4.68
C SER A 91 32.25 -1.05 -3.40
N LEU A 92 31.00 -1.30 -2.99
CA LEU A 92 30.65 -2.12 -1.83
C LEU A 92 30.14 -3.52 -2.22
N PHE A 93 30.12 -3.86 -3.51
CA PHE A 93 29.80 -5.20 -3.99
C PHE A 93 30.92 -5.69 -4.90
N SER A 94 31.99 -6.17 -4.29
CA SER A 94 32.93 -7.05 -4.97
C SER A 94 32.31 -8.45 -4.97
N TRP A 95 31.50 -8.75 -5.99
CA TRP A 95 31.02 -10.12 -6.23
C TRP A 95 32.27 -10.96 -6.56
N GLY A 96 32.76 -11.71 -5.58
CA GLY A 96 33.90 -12.62 -5.74
C GLY A 96 33.56 -13.78 -6.69
N PRO A 97 34.59 -14.43 -7.26
CA PRO A 97 34.39 -15.42 -8.31
C PRO A 97 33.72 -16.69 -7.78
N SER A 98 32.88 -17.25 -8.64
CA SER A 98 32.26 -18.58 -8.56
C SER A 98 33.26 -19.67 -8.15
N THR A 99 32.87 -20.53 -7.21
CA THR A 99 33.51 -21.83 -6.98
C THR A 99 32.48 -22.97 -7.03
N PRO A 100 32.86 -24.17 -7.50
CA PRO A 100 31.96 -25.13 -8.11
C PRO A 100 31.37 -26.14 -7.11
N GLN A 101 30.30 -26.79 -7.57
CA GLN A 101 29.49 -27.83 -6.93
C GLN A 101 30.31 -29.08 -6.54
N PRO A 102 29.99 -29.78 -5.43
CA PRO A 102 30.45 -31.14 -5.21
C PRO A 102 29.44 -32.21 -5.69
N GLU A 103 30.02 -33.41 -5.83
CA GLU A 103 29.61 -34.66 -6.51
C GLU A 103 28.18 -35.18 -6.29
#